data_AF-A0A1B6AK25-F1
#
_entry.id   AF-A0A1B6AK25-F1
#
_cell.length_a   1.000
_cell.length_b   1.000
_cell.length_c   1.000
_cell.angle_alpha   90.00
_cell.angle_beta   90.00
_cell.angle_gamma   90.00
#
_symmetry.space_group_name_H-M   'P 1'
#
loop_
_entity.id
_entity.type
_entity.pdbx_description
1 polymer ?
#
loop_
_entity_poly.entity_id
_entity_poly.type
_entity_poly.pdbx_seq_one_letter_code
_entity_poly.pdbx_strand_id
1 'polypeptide(L)'
;MSTPTPPAETVTALARRYRLELDMGKDGTPAWTLIPGITEFTPKIEPTQKEITPYEAEGWKEQVLTMLEWSVEVTLAHRAHPVTSVFNAAQEALRRASMSFGAASYVRVRYYDRNGAPDAQEGTALVTWEPEGGGPDEVDTIKVTLTGSGPLTEIANPVSGTPAPVNKRGDA
;
A
#
# COMPACT_ATOMS: atom_id res chain seq x y z
N MET A 1 12.77 36.81 21.59
CA MET A 1 12.38 35.40 21.47
C MET A 1 11.00 35.38 20.83
N SER A 2 10.89 35.00 19.55
CA SER A 2 9.60 34.85 18.88
C SER A 2 8.95 33.56 19.35
N THR A 3 7.72 33.64 19.86
CA THR A 3 6.94 32.46 20.21
C THR A 3 6.73 31.62 18.96
N PRO A 4 7.08 30.33 18.94
CA PRO A 4 6.80 29.47 17.80
C PRO A 4 5.28 29.40 17.58
N THR A 5 4.84 29.68 16.35
CA THR A 5 3.44 29.50 15.97
C THR A 5 3.09 28.03 16.04
N PRO A 6 2.03 27.63 16.76
CA PRO A 6 1.57 26.26 16.79
C PRO A 6 1.24 25.75 15.37
N PRO A 7 1.46 24.46 15.07
CA PRO A 7 1.07 23.87 13.78
C PRO A 7 -0.42 24.09 13.49
N ALA A 8 -0.75 24.35 12.23
CA ALA A 8 -2.13 24.60 11.78
C ALA A 8 -2.92 23.29 11.55
N GLU A 9 -2.22 22.15 11.48
CA GLU A 9 -2.73 20.82 11.18
C GLU A 9 -3.47 20.23 12.39
N THR A 10 -4.74 20.64 12.54
CA THR A 10 -5.60 20.23 13.66
C THR A 10 -6.53 19.06 13.33
N VAL A 11 -6.58 18.64 12.07
CA VAL A 11 -7.49 17.59 11.58
C VAL A 11 -6.72 16.30 11.29
N THR A 12 -7.10 15.21 11.97
CA THR A 12 -6.55 13.88 11.72
C THR A 12 -7.01 13.32 10.38
N ALA A 13 -6.07 12.94 9.52
CA ALA A 13 -6.36 12.32 8.24
C ALA A 13 -6.85 10.87 8.41
N LEU A 14 -7.81 10.44 7.58
CA LEU A 14 -8.41 9.10 7.67
C LEU A 14 -7.60 8.05 6.90
N ALA A 15 -7.44 6.84 7.44
CA ALA A 15 -6.73 5.74 6.77
C ALA A 15 -7.41 5.29 5.45
N ARG A 16 -8.73 5.41 5.34
CA ARG A 16 -9.52 5.08 4.12
C ARG A 16 -9.24 5.97 2.89
N ARG A 17 -8.24 6.86 2.98
CA ARG A 17 -7.82 7.76 1.91
C ARG A 17 -7.00 7.03 0.84
N TYR A 18 -6.31 5.95 1.20
CA TYR A 18 -5.47 5.24 0.25
C TYR A 18 -6.26 4.51 -0.83
N ARG A 19 -5.70 4.51 -2.03
CA ARG A 19 -6.05 3.61 -3.14
C ARG A 19 -4.84 2.77 -3.48
N LEU A 20 -5.08 1.52 -3.82
CA LEU A 20 -4.07 0.60 -4.35
C LEU A 20 -4.48 0.21 -5.77
N GLU A 21 -3.54 0.31 -6.70
CA GLU A 21 -3.73 -0.06 -8.09
C GLU A 21 -2.63 -1.03 -8.53
N LEU A 22 -3.02 -1.99 -9.37
CA LEU A 22 -2.17 -2.98 -9.99
C LEU A 22 -1.89 -2.59 -11.44
N ASP A 23 -0.63 -2.69 -11.88
CA ASP A 23 -0.31 -2.58 -13.30
C ASP A 23 -0.72 -3.86 -14.03
N MET A 24 -1.75 -3.78 -14.87
CA MET A 24 -2.17 -4.87 -15.77
C MET A 24 -1.74 -4.63 -17.22
N GLY A 25 -0.80 -3.69 -17.42
CA GLY A 25 -0.26 -3.31 -18.70
C GLY A 25 0.50 -4.43 -19.40
N LYS A 26 0.73 -4.25 -20.71
CA LYS A 26 1.56 -5.14 -21.53
C LYS A 26 2.62 -4.32 -22.25
N ASP A 27 3.70 -4.98 -22.64
CA ASP A 27 4.76 -4.40 -23.48
C ASP A 27 5.35 -3.09 -22.93
N GLY A 28 5.47 -3.00 -21.60
CA GLY A 28 6.05 -1.86 -20.90
C GLY A 28 5.14 -0.62 -20.80
N THR A 29 3.90 -0.68 -21.30
CA THR A 29 2.92 0.40 -21.14
C THR A 29 2.04 0.13 -19.91
N PRO A 30 2.13 0.94 -18.84
CA PRO A 30 1.37 0.68 -17.62
C PRO A 30 -0.14 0.84 -17.83
N ALA A 31 -0.93 -0.12 -17.33
CA ALA A 31 -2.38 -0.05 -17.30
C ALA A 31 -2.89 -0.25 -15.87
N TRP A 32 -2.89 0.85 -15.12
CA TRP A 32 -3.25 0.87 -13.71
C TRP A 32 -4.73 0.56 -13.49
N THR A 33 -4.97 -0.49 -12.72
CA THR A 33 -6.31 -0.98 -12.41
C THR A 33 -6.52 -0.99 -10.90
N LEU A 34 -7.61 -0.36 -10.47
CA LEU A 34 -7.99 -0.30 -9.06
C LEU A 34 -8.26 -1.69 -8.48
N ILE A 35 -7.70 -1.94 -7.29
CA ILE A 35 -8.02 -3.12 -6.47
C ILE A 35 -9.18 -2.75 -5.53
N PRO A 36 -10.40 -3.28 -5.74
CA PRO A 36 -11.54 -2.90 -4.93
C PRO A 36 -11.57 -3.67 -3.60
N GLY A 37 -12.41 -3.18 -2.68
CA GLY A 37 -12.79 -3.94 -1.49
C GLY A 37 -11.81 -3.89 -0.33
N ILE A 38 -10.85 -2.98 -0.33
CA ILE A 38 -9.90 -2.76 0.77
C ILE A 38 -10.64 -2.39 2.06
N THR A 39 -10.43 -3.20 3.11
CA THR A 39 -10.94 -2.97 4.46
C THR A 39 -9.82 -2.56 5.42
N GLU A 40 -8.60 -3.05 5.19
CA GLU A 40 -7.39 -2.69 5.91
C GLU A 40 -6.23 -2.46 4.94
N PHE A 41 -5.41 -1.44 5.20
CA PHE A 41 -4.28 -1.06 4.35
C PHE A 41 -3.12 -0.58 5.20
N THR A 42 -2.03 -1.35 5.22
CA THR A 42 -0.90 -1.16 6.12
C THR A 42 0.41 -1.22 5.34
N PRO A 43 0.86 -0.09 4.74
CA PRO A 43 2.18 0.01 4.15
C PRO A 43 3.24 0.10 5.25
N LYS A 44 4.35 -0.64 5.09
CA LYS A 44 5.47 -0.72 6.03
C LYS A 44 6.78 -0.51 5.31
N ILE A 45 7.71 0.18 5.97
CA ILE A 45 9.11 0.28 5.57
C ILE A 45 9.93 -0.17 6.77
N GLU A 46 10.70 -1.23 6.61
CA GLU A 46 11.44 -1.88 7.68
C GLU A 46 12.95 -1.74 7.47
N PRO A 47 13.66 -1.03 8.37
CA PRO A 47 15.09 -0.87 8.27
C PRO A 47 15.86 -2.03 8.91
N THR A 48 16.84 -2.57 8.21
CA THR A 48 17.83 -3.47 8.80
C THR A 48 19.00 -2.68 9.37
N GLN A 49 19.21 -2.77 10.68
CA GLN A 49 20.27 -2.07 11.39
C GLN A 49 21.38 -3.04 11.82
N LYS A 50 22.63 -2.59 11.75
CA LYS A 50 23.79 -3.33 12.26
C LYS A 50 24.51 -2.48 13.30
N GLU A 51 24.89 -3.12 14.39
CA GLU A 51 25.72 -2.51 15.42
C GLU A 51 27.15 -2.39 14.91
N ILE A 52 27.73 -1.20 15.09
CA ILE A 52 29.10 -0.87 14.68
C ILE A 52 29.91 -0.26 15.84
N THR A 53 29.45 -0.48 17.07
CA THR A 53 30.01 0.11 18.30
C THR A 53 31.53 -0.13 18.41
N PRO A 54 32.36 0.93 18.32
CA PRO A 54 33.79 0.83 18.58
C PRO A 54 34.08 0.78 20.10
N TYR A 55 35.30 0.41 20.49
CA TYR A 55 35.68 0.36 21.92
C TYR A 55 35.67 1.75 22.57
N GLU A 56 35.82 2.80 21.78
CA GLU A 56 35.85 4.20 22.16
C GLU A 56 34.46 4.79 22.42
N ALA A 57 33.37 4.04 22.19
CA ALA A 57 32.00 4.55 22.29
C ALA A 57 31.52 4.84 23.74
N GLU A 58 32.41 4.79 24.73
CA GLU A 58 32.13 5.09 26.15
C GLU A 58 30.91 4.34 26.73
N GLY A 59 30.62 3.14 26.21
CA GLY A 59 29.49 2.31 26.63
C GLY A 59 28.16 2.61 25.93
N TRP A 60 28.13 3.51 24.95
CA TRP A 60 26.96 3.77 24.10
C TRP A 60 26.98 2.88 22.85
N LYS A 61 25.80 2.41 22.44
CA LYS A 61 25.67 1.61 21.21
C LYS A 61 25.62 2.52 20.00
N GLU A 62 26.38 2.19 18.97
CA GLU A 62 26.32 2.83 17.66
C GLU A 62 25.73 1.86 16.63
N GLN A 63 24.79 2.35 15.82
CA GLN A 63 24.10 1.54 14.81
C GLN A 63 24.08 2.26 13.46
N VAL A 64 24.17 1.49 12.39
CA VAL A 64 24.05 1.96 11.01
C VAL A 64 22.96 1.18 10.28
N LEU A 65 22.22 1.89 9.44
CA LEU A 65 21.22 1.33 8.56
C LEU A 65 21.89 0.70 7.33
N THR A 66 21.59 -0.57 7.07
CA THR A 66 22.28 -1.35 6.03
C THR A 66 21.40 -1.69 4.85
N MET A 67 20.10 -1.90 5.09
CA MET A 67 19.11 -2.22 4.07
C MET A 67 17.76 -1.65 4.46
N LEU A 68 16.91 -1.43 3.45
CA LEU A 68 15.50 -1.10 3.59
C LEU A 68 14.69 -2.16 2.87
N GLU A 69 13.69 -2.68 3.56
CA GLU A 69 12.63 -3.49 2.98
C GLU A 69 11.31 -2.72 3.07
N TRP A 70 10.39 -3.00 2.14
CA TRP A 70 9.04 -2.47 2.23
C TRP A 70 8.03 -3.59 2.00
N SER A 71 6.87 -3.47 2.62
CA SER A 71 5.77 -4.37 2.40
C SER A 71 4.44 -3.62 2.47
N VAL A 72 3.40 -4.19 1.86
CA VAL A 72 2.04 -3.68 1.98
C VAL A 72 1.15 -4.86 2.36
N GLU A 73 0.58 -4.80 3.55
CA GLU A 73 -0.43 -5.75 4.02
C GLU A 73 -1.81 -5.17 3.76
N VAL A 74 -2.66 -5.94 3.07
CA VAL A 74 -3.99 -5.50 2.66
C VAL A 74 -5.00 -6.61 2.91
N THR A 75 -6.08 -6.28 3.62
CA THR A 75 -7.27 -7.15 3.70
C THR A 75 -8.34 -6.63 2.75
N LEU A 76 -8.88 -7.55 1.95
CA LEU A 76 -9.81 -7.30 0.86
C LEU A 76 -11.07 -8.13 1.04
N ALA A 77 -12.23 -7.55 0.77
CA ALA A 77 -13.42 -8.33 0.42
C ALA A 77 -13.24 -8.94 -0.98
N HIS A 78 -13.45 -10.25 -1.12
CA HIS A 78 -13.36 -10.93 -2.40
C HIS A 78 -14.56 -10.55 -3.28
N ARG A 79 -14.29 -9.81 -4.37
CA ARG A 79 -15.35 -9.24 -5.19
C ARG A 79 -15.63 -10.11 -6.41
N ALA A 80 -16.90 -10.47 -6.59
CA ALA A 80 -17.42 -11.06 -7.80
C ALA A 80 -18.37 -10.09 -8.52
N HIS A 81 -18.47 -10.23 -9.84
CA HIS A 81 -19.40 -9.46 -10.66
C HIS A 81 -20.85 -9.89 -10.36
N PRO A 82 -21.81 -8.96 -10.18
CA PRO A 82 -23.16 -9.29 -9.70
C PRO A 82 -24.01 -10.14 -10.65
N VAL A 83 -23.64 -10.19 -11.94
CA VAL A 83 -24.38 -10.94 -12.98
C VAL A 83 -23.66 -12.22 -13.43
N THR A 84 -22.39 -12.13 -13.79
CA THR A 84 -21.60 -13.26 -14.30
C THR A 84 -20.93 -14.09 -13.20
N SER A 85 -20.94 -13.61 -11.96
CA SER A 85 -20.22 -14.20 -10.82
C SER A 85 -18.71 -14.37 -11.03
N VAL A 86 -18.14 -13.72 -12.04
CA VAL A 86 -16.69 -13.73 -12.32
C VAL A 86 -15.98 -12.86 -11.28
N PHE A 87 -14.91 -13.37 -10.69
CA PHE A 87 -14.09 -12.63 -9.74
C PHE A 87 -13.43 -11.41 -10.38
N ASN A 88 -13.15 -10.39 -9.56
CA ASN A 88 -12.48 -9.17 -10.00
C ASN A 88 -11.12 -9.49 -10.64
N ALA A 89 -10.87 -8.92 -11.82
CA ALA A 89 -9.68 -9.23 -12.61
C ALA A 89 -8.36 -8.88 -11.90
N ALA A 90 -8.31 -7.77 -11.15
CA ALA A 90 -7.09 -7.35 -10.45
C ALA A 90 -6.81 -8.25 -9.23
N GLN A 91 -7.85 -8.61 -8.47
CA GLN A 91 -7.75 -9.58 -7.38
C GLN A 91 -7.30 -10.95 -7.90
N GLU A 92 -7.89 -11.42 -9.00
CA GLU A 92 -7.52 -12.68 -9.63
C GLU A 92 -6.09 -12.68 -10.21
N ALA A 93 -5.61 -11.53 -10.70
CA ALA A 93 -4.23 -11.37 -11.15
C ALA A 93 -3.23 -11.53 -9.99
N LEU A 94 -3.52 -10.95 -8.82
CA LEU A 94 -2.74 -11.17 -7.60
C LEU A 94 -2.72 -12.64 -7.19
N ARG A 95 -3.88 -13.30 -7.19
CA ARG A 95 -4.01 -14.73 -6.87
C ARG A 95 -3.18 -15.61 -7.82
N ARG A 96 -3.11 -15.25 -9.10
CA ARG A 96 -2.29 -15.97 -10.08
C ARG A 96 -0.81 -15.73 -9.87
N ALA A 97 -0.41 -14.49 -9.58
CA ALA A 97 0.97 -14.15 -9.30
C ALA A 97 1.51 -14.91 -8.07
N SER A 98 0.70 -15.06 -7.00
CA SER A 98 1.11 -15.77 -5.79
C SER A 98 1.39 -17.27 -6.00
N MET A 99 0.81 -17.87 -7.04
CA MET A 99 1.02 -19.28 -7.41
C MET A 99 1.97 -19.44 -8.61
N SER A 100 2.63 -18.35 -9.03
CA SER A 100 3.54 -18.35 -10.17
C SER A 100 5.00 -18.33 -9.71
N PHE A 101 5.92 -18.56 -10.65
CA PHE A 101 7.36 -18.52 -10.41
C PHE A 101 8.05 -17.55 -11.37
N GLY A 102 9.24 -17.09 -10.98
CA GLY A 102 10.07 -16.22 -11.81
C GLY A 102 9.40 -14.87 -12.08
N ALA A 103 9.56 -14.32 -13.27
CA ALA A 103 9.01 -12.99 -13.60
C ALA A 103 7.49 -12.87 -13.39
N ALA A 104 6.74 -13.98 -13.50
CA ALA A 104 5.28 -13.99 -13.34
C ALA A 104 4.81 -13.90 -11.88
N SER A 105 5.69 -14.11 -10.88
CA SER A 105 5.36 -13.92 -9.47
C SER A 105 5.47 -12.47 -9.00
N TYR A 106 6.05 -11.60 -9.82
CA TYR A 106 6.21 -10.19 -9.53
C TYR A 106 5.05 -9.38 -10.09
N VAL A 107 4.58 -8.43 -9.30
CA VAL A 107 3.57 -7.45 -9.70
C VAL A 107 4.09 -6.05 -9.47
N ARG A 108 3.73 -5.12 -10.36
CA ARG A 108 3.98 -3.69 -10.16
C ARG A 108 2.72 -3.04 -9.60
N VAL A 109 2.88 -2.32 -8.50
CA VAL A 109 1.79 -1.69 -7.77
C VAL A 109 2.10 -0.23 -7.53
N ARG A 110 1.04 0.57 -7.44
CA ARG A 110 1.11 1.92 -6.91
C ARG A 110 0.01 2.14 -5.90
N TYR A 111 0.29 2.93 -4.88
CA TYR A 111 -0.72 3.39 -3.94
C TYR A 111 -0.56 4.87 -3.67
N TYR A 112 -1.68 5.54 -3.40
CA TYR A 112 -1.71 6.99 -3.27
C TYR A 112 -2.93 7.49 -2.50
N ASP A 113 -2.86 8.71 -1.98
CA ASP A 113 -4.00 9.40 -1.39
C ASP A 113 -5.04 9.79 -2.47
N ARG A 114 -6.25 9.26 -2.36
CA ARG A 114 -7.35 9.53 -3.30
C ARG A 114 -7.82 10.99 -3.33
N ASN A 115 -7.45 11.79 -2.34
CA ASN A 115 -7.80 13.21 -2.23
C ASN A 115 -6.73 14.13 -2.83
N GLY A 116 -5.64 13.57 -3.39
CA GLY A 116 -4.61 14.34 -4.08
C GLY A 116 -3.48 14.86 -3.20
N ALA A 117 -3.38 14.42 -1.94
CA ALA A 117 -2.23 14.74 -1.09
C ALA A 117 -0.92 14.17 -1.67
N PRO A 118 0.24 14.80 -1.43
CA PRO A 118 1.54 14.32 -1.90
C PRO A 118 2.04 13.12 -1.08
N ASP A 119 1.29 12.02 -1.18
CA ASP A 119 1.54 10.73 -0.55
C ASP A 119 1.17 9.66 -1.58
N ALA A 120 2.15 9.31 -2.41
CA ALA A 120 2.00 8.38 -3.51
C ALA A 120 3.32 7.67 -3.81
N GLN A 121 3.26 6.35 -3.91
CA GLN A 121 4.41 5.49 -4.05
C GLN A 121 4.13 4.38 -5.06
N GLU A 122 5.20 3.88 -5.67
CA GLU A 122 5.17 2.82 -6.67
C GLU A 122 6.33 1.84 -6.42
N GLY A 123 6.09 0.56 -6.66
CA GLY A 123 7.12 -0.46 -6.52
C GLY A 123 6.74 -1.78 -7.18
N THR A 124 7.70 -2.70 -7.24
CA THR A 124 7.50 -4.09 -7.67
C THR A 124 7.53 -5.00 -6.45
N ALA A 125 6.59 -5.93 -6.34
CA ALA A 125 6.44 -6.80 -5.19
C ALA A 125 6.17 -8.26 -5.58
N LEU A 126 6.55 -9.17 -4.70
CA LEU A 126 6.06 -10.55 -4.67
C LEU A 126 4.71 -10.60 -3.93
N VAL A 127 3.83 -11.49 -4.37
CA VAL A 127 2.47 -11.60 -3.83
C VAL A 127 2.34 -12.86 -2.98
N THR A 128 1.89 -12.68 -1.74
CA THR A 128 1.30 -13.75 -0.92
C THR A 128 -0.21 -13.55 -0.89
N TRP A 129 -0.95 -14.64 -1.09
CA TRP A 129 -2.41 -14.65 -1.10
C TRP A 129 -2.92 -15.69 -0.10
N GLU A 130 -3.71 -15.24 0.86
CA GLU A 130 -4.27 -16.08 1.91
C GLU A 130 -5.77 -15.79 2.03
N PRO A 131 -6.66 -16.78 1.85
CA PRO A 131 -8.05 -16.63 2.25
C PRO A 131 -8.13 -16.33 3.74
N GLU A 132 -8.97 -15.37 4.12
CA GLU A 132 -9.20 -14.95 5.50
C GLU A 132 -10.69 -15.09 5.81
N GLY A 133 -11.03 -15.59 7.01
CA GLY A 133 -12.38 -16.04 7.36
C GLY A 133 -12.62 -17.53 7.07
N GLY A 134 -13.88 -17.96 7.14
CA GLY A 134 -14.28 -19.35 6.85
C GLY A 134 -15.58 -19.80 7.50
N GLY A 135 -16.22 -18.93 8.29
CA GLY A 135 -17.56 -19.18 8.83
C GLY A 135 -18.64 -19.13 7.75
N PRO A 136 -19.74 -19.91 7.89
CA PRO A 136 -20.84 -19.91 6.93
C PRO A 136 -21.64 -18.59 6.90
N ASP A 137 -21.52 -17.76 7.93
CA ASP A 137 -22.13 -16.43 8.08
C ASP A 137 -21.14 -15.28 7.81
N GLU A 138 -19.89 -15.59 7.50
CA GLU A 138 -18.85 -14.61 7.22
C GLU A 138 -18.83 -14.21 5.74
N VAL A 139 -18.35 -12.99 5.49
CA VAL A 139 -18.07 -12.54 4.12
C VAL A 139 -16.73 -13.11 3.64
N ASP A 140 -16.64 -13.45 2.36
CA ASP A 140 -15.40 -13.95 1.76
C ASP A 140 -14.35 -12.83 1.75
N THR A 141 -13.30 -13.01 2.55
CA THR A 141 -12.18 -12.06 2.67
C THR A 141 -10.85 -12.70 2.31
N ILE A 142 -9.91 -11.87 1.89
CA ILE A 142 -8.58 -12.28 1.46
C ILE A 142 -7.58 -11.33 2.09
N LYS A 143 -6.53 -11.90 2.66
CA LYS A 143 -5.32 -11.20 3.01
C LYS A 143 -4.32 -11.31 1.88
N VAL A 144 -3.82 -10.16 1.43
CA VAL A 144 -2.74 -10.04 0.46
C VAL A 144 -1.56 -9.34 1.12
N THR A 145 -0.40 -9.98 1.05
CA THR A 145 0.87 -9.35 1.43
C THR A 145 1.71 -9.13 0.19
N LEU A 146 2.09 -7.88 -0.05
CA LEU A 146 2.99 -7.47 -1.11
C LEU A 146 4.37 -7.24 -0.51
N THR A 147 5.33 -8.12 -0.79
CA THR A 147 6.71 -7.98 -0.31
C THR A 147 7.56 -7.32 -1.38
N GLY A 148 8.13 -6.16 -1.06
CA GLY A 148 8.89 -5.35 -1.98
C GLY A 148 10.12 -6.06 -2.55
N SER A 149 10.28 -6.00 -3.88
CA SER A 149 11.46 -6.44 -4.58
C SER A 149 12.06 -5.27 -5.34
N GLY A 150 13.03 -4.61 -4.72
CA GLY A 150 13.62 -3.37 -5.21
C GLY A 150 13.04 -2.12 -4.53
N PRO A 151 13.40 -0.93 -5.01
CA PRO A 151 13.06 0.32 -4.35
C PRO A 151 11.56 0.60 -4.42
N LEU A 152 11.04 1.17 -3.33
CA LEU A 152 9.76 1.86 -3.32
C LEU A 152 10.01 3.32 -3.70
N THR A 153 9.52 3.74 -4.86
CA THR A 153 9.75 5.08 -5.39
C THR A 153 8.58 5.99 -5.11
N GLU A 154 8.85 7.20 -4.63
CA GLU A 154 7.85 8.25 -4.54
C GLU A 154 7.48 8.74 -5.95
N ILE A 155 6.19 8.93 -6.19
CA ILE A 155 5.64 9.39 -7.46
C ILE A 155 4.76 10.62 -7.24
N ALA A 156 4.57 11.43 -8.29
CA ALA A 156 3.53 12.44 -8.25
C ALA A 156 2.15 11.77 -8.13
N ASN A 157 1.32 12.25 -7.18
CA ASN A 157 -0.01 11.68 -6.99
C ASN A 157 -0.83 11.84 -8.29
N PRO A 158 -1.36 10.74 -8.88
CA PRO A 158 -2.06 10.77 -10.16
C PRO A 158 -3.37 11.58 -10.13
N VAL A 159 -3.90 11.90 -8.94
CA VAL A 159 -5.09 12.75 -8.77
C VAL A 159 -4.77 14.13 -8.16
N SER A 160 -3.49 14.49 -8.06
CA SER A 160 -3.09 15.84 -7.65
C SER A 160 -3.72 16.89 -8.59
N GLY A 161 -4.37 17.89 -7.99
CA GLY A 161 -5.17 18.90 -8.73
C GLY A 161 -6.68 18.65 -8.76
N THR A 162 -7.17 17.50 -8.28
CA THR A 162 -8.59 17.29 -8.00
C THR A 162 -8.89 17.78 -6.58
N PRO A 163 -9.73 18.81 -6.37
CA PRO A 163 -10.02 19.29 -5.02
C PRO A 163 -10.63 18.16 -4.18
N ALA A 164 -10.13 17.99 -2.96
CA ALA A 164 -10.67 17.04 -1.99
C ALA A 164 -12.19 17.28 -1.83
N PRO A 165 -13.03 16.23 -1.77
CA PRO A 165 -14.43 16.43 -1.47
C PRO A 165 -14.52 17.04 -0.07
N VAL A 166 -14.98 18.30 0.00
CA VAL A 166 -15.31 18.96 1.27
C VAL A 166 -16.35 18.09 1.96
N ASN A 167 -15.99 17.48 3.09
CA ASN A 167 -16.97 16.88 3.99
C ASN A 167 -17.87 18.02 4.49
N LYS A 168 -18.96 18.32 3.76
CA LYS A 168 -20.04 19.16 4.27
C LYS A 168 -20.71 18.41 5.41
N ARG A 169 -20.18 18.54 6.62
CA ARG A 169 -20.93 18.27 7.85
C ARG A 169 -21.69 19.55 8.21
N GLY A 170 -22.98 19.53 7.87
CA GLY A 170 -24.11 20.31 8.38
C GLY A 170 -23.84 21.66 9.03
N ASP A 171 -24.12 22.72 8.27
CA ASP A 171 -24.78 23.92 8.79
C ASP A 171 -26.25 23.85 8.33
N ALA A 172 -27.12 23.40 9.24
CA ALA A 172 -28.56 23.63 9.24
C ALA A 172 -29.07 23.45 10.67
#